data_AF-A0A1X0QCS9-F1
#
_entry.id   AF-A0A1X0QCS9-F1
#
_cell.length_a   1.000
_cell.length_b   1.000
_cell.length_c   1.000
_cell.angle_alpha   90.00
_cell.angle_beta   90.00
_cell.angle_gamma   90.00
#
_symmetry.space_group_name_H-M   'P 1'
#
loop_
_entity.id
_entity.type
_entity.pdbx_description
1 polymer ?
#
loop_
_entity_poly.entity_id
_entity_poly.type
_entity_poly.pdbx_seq_one_letter_code
_entity_poly.pdbx_strand_id
1 'polypeptide(L)'
;MDQKINNKNEMINNGDKSVLKYFKLDCKEQLENLNKPWCDIIDALSEFRKERSLDRAKKIISFYYEFSDPKHAFIFRQLIINLLTLDVPIDISDPLQYYTEKNHELGVFLFNIHAYLSFKYNKTDMLYDYLKLVHEPKKKNTDYFIFMYYSGIINTINNKFKIGFAQLKEAIKAKRLRKFFYNDFLLVSLFGFNLPNLEIKHPYYKLKECIKIGLVSQVESLIPFNSQLYEMLIIYLPLVSFRNLLFRLYTNPLLKLDFNMFKLKKNEVYLYVLNCIDQGLIRANINLDKELIIFSKLTPFINILE
;
A
#
# COMPACT_ATOMS: atom_id res chain seq x y z
N MET A 1 22.90 -16.62 -33.15
CA MET A 1 21.96 -17.75 -33.14
C MET A 1 22.51 -18.77 -32.16
N ASP A 2 21.97 -19.09 -31.00
CA ASP A 2 20.77 -18.68 -30.27
C ASP A 2 21.12 -18.90 -28.79
N GLN A 3 20.97 -17.88 -27.95
CA GLN A 3 20.80 -18.10 -26.51
C GLN A 3 19.37 -17.72 -26.18
N LYS A 4 18.52 -18.74 -26.21
CA LYS A 4 17.13 -18.69 -25.76
C LYS A 4 17.10 -18.27 -24.30
N ILE A 5 16.70 -17.02 -24.10
CA ILE A 5 15.64 -16.59 -23.18
C ILE A 5 15.14 -17.73 -22.30
N ASN A 6 15.61 -17.77 -21.05
CA ASN A 6 14.90 -18.42 -19.96
C ASN A 6 15.29 -17.72 -18.66
N ASN A 7 14.31 -17.58 -17.77
CA ASN A 7 14.36 -16.97 -16.44
C ASN A 7 13.98 -15.48 -16.37
N LYS A 8 12.73 -15.16 -16.71
CA LYS A 8 11.96 -14.08 -16.05
C LYS A 8 10.50 -14.51 -15.97
N ASN A 9 10.19 -15.41 -15.04
CA ASN A 9 8.83 -15.67 -14.55
C ASN A 9 8.90 -16.36 -13.18
N GLU A 10 9.82 -15.92 -12.32
CA GLU A 10 9.61 -16.12 -10.88
C GLU A 10 8.54 -15.13 -10.45
N MET A 11 7.33 -15.64 -10.25
CA MET A 11 6.23 -14.89 -9.65
C MET A 11 6.72 -14.24 -8.36
N ILE A 12 6.63 -12.92 -8.33
CA ILE A 12 7.00 -12.10 -7.19
C ILE A 12 5.98 -12.36 -6.08
N ASN A 13 6.36 -13.12 -5.06
CA ASN A 13 5.60 -13.27 -3.82
C ASN A 13 5.68 -11.97 -3.03
N ASN A 14 4.79 -11.01 -3.31
CA ASN A 14 4.73 -9.69 -2.65
C ASN A 14 4.11 -9.71 -1.23
N GLY A 15 3.65 -10.87 -0.75
CA GLY A 15 3.11 -11.02 0.60
C GLY A 15 4.17 -11.54 1.58
N ASP A 16 4.75 -10.68 2.42
CA ASP A 16 5.55 -11.14 3.56
C ASP A 16 4.65 -11.95 4.51
N LYS A 17 4.86 -13.27 4.56
CA LYS A 17 4.12 -14.18 5.45
C LYS A 17 4.30 -13.83 6.93
N SER A 18 5.29 -13.01 7.28
CA SER A 18 5.48 -12.52 8.65
C SER A 18 4.24 -11.77 9.18
N VAL A 19 3.47 -11.11 8.29
CA VAL A 19 2.24 -10.37 8.63
C VAL A 19 1.19 -11.30 9.24
N LEU A 20 1.08 -12.53 8.73
CA LEU A 20 0.08 -13.50 9.18
C LEU A 20 0.21 -13.87 10.66
N LYS A 21 1.42 -13.73 11.23
CA LYS A 21 1.67 -13.96 12.65
C LYS A 21 0.94 -12.95 13.53
N TYR A 22 0.73 -11.73 13.03
CA TYR A 22 0.09 -10.65 13.77
C TYR A 22 -1.43 -10.64 13.64
N PHE A 23 -1.98 -11.37 12.66
CA PHE A 23 -3.42 -11.61 12.63
C PHE A 23 -3.88 -12.56 13.74
N LYS A 24 -2.99 -13.37 14.35
CA LYS A 24 -3.39 -14.32 15.40
C LYS A 24 -3.82 -13.60 16.68
N LEU A 25 -4.96 -14.01 17.24
CA LEU A 25 -5.35 -13.62 18.59
C LEU A 25 -4.64 -14.54 19.60
N ASP A 26 -4.03 -13.96 20.63
CA ASP A 26 -3.57 -14.70 21.82
C ASP A 26 -4.78 -14.99 22.72
N CYS A 27 -5.32 -16.19 22.66
CA CYS A 27 -6.27 -16.69 23.65
C CYS A 27 -5.95 -18.17 23.92
N LYS A 28 -5.30 -18.42 25.07
CA LYS A 28 -5.07 -19.77 25.59
C LYS A 28 -6.30 -20.38 26.27
N GLU A 29 -7.37 -19.63 26.50
CA GLU A 29 -8.40 -19.97 27.50
C GLU A 29 -9.84 -20.15 27.01
N GLN A 30 -10.11 -20.40 25.71
CA GLN A 30 -11.52 -20.54 25.24
C GLN A 30 -11.84 -21.76 24.37
N LEU A 31 -10.92 -22.72 24.22
CA LEU A 31 -11.17 -23.92 23.40
C LEU A 31 -11.86 -25.07 24.16
N GLU A 32 -11.89 -25.05 25.50
CA GLU A 32 -12.40 -26.16 26.32
C GLU A 32 -13.93 -26.20 26.46
N ASN A 33 -14.66 -25.17 25.99
CA ASN A 33 -16.12 -25.05 26.16
C ASN A 33 -16.90 -24.88 24.85
N LEU A 34 -16.45 -25.50 23.75
CA LEU A 34 -17.08 -25.37 22.45
C LEU A 34 -18.05 -26.54 22.16
N ASN A 35 -19.29 -26.21 21.75
CA ASN A 35 -20.33 -27.17 21.34
C ASN A 35 -19.92 -28.05 20.13
N LYS A 36 -20.63 -29.16 19.89
CA LYS A 36 -20.38 -30.15 18.81
C LYS A 36 -19.99 -29.61 17.41
N PRO A 37 -20.59 -28.53 16.85
CA PRO A 37 -20.22 -28.02 15.51
C PRO A 37 -18.76 -27.58 15.41
N TRP A 38 -18.15 -27.22 16.54
CA TRP A 38 -16.77 -26.75 16.61
C TRP A 38 -15.76 -27.88 16.57
N CYS A 39 -16.13 -29.08 17.03
CA CYS A 39 -15.32 -30.28 16.91
C CYS A 39 -15.13 -30.63 15.43
N ASP A 40 -16.20 -30.60 14.62
CA ASP A 40 -16.12 -30.90 13.19
C ASP A 40 -15.22 -29.92 12.42
N ILE A 41 -15.19 -28.64 12.81
CA ILE A 41 -14.31 -27.61 12.23
C ILE A 41 -12.85 -27.83 12.65
N ILE A 42 -12.62 -28.15 13.93
CA ILE A 42 -11.28 -28.46 14.46
C ILE A 42 -10.76 -29.74 13.82
N ASP A 43 -11.60 -30.75 13.65
CA ASP A 43 -11.28 -32.02 13.00
C ASP A 43 -10.99 -31.80 11.52
N ALA A 44 -11.82 -31.06 10.80
CA ALA A 44 -11.56 -30.65 9.41
C ALA A 44 -10.25 -29.85 9.28
N LEU A 45 -9.94 -28.97 10.23
CA LEU A 45 -8.66 -28.25 10.29
C LEU A 45 -7.47 -29.18 10.57
N SER A 46 -7.65 -30.17 11.45
CA SER A 46 -6.62 -31.16 11.79
C SER A 46 -6.34 -32.11 10.62
N GLU A 47 -7.38 -32.52 9.88
CA GLU A 47 -7.31 -33.31 8.66
C GLU A 47 -6.74 -32.49 7.50
N PHE A 48 -7.09 -31.21 7.41
CA PHE A 48 -6.51 -30.31 6.42
C PHE A 48 -5.00 -30.12 6.63
N ARG A 49 -4.55 -30.01 7.89
CA ARG A 49 -3.11 -30.00 8.21
C ARG A 49 -2.38 -31.26 7.76
N LYS A 50 -3.08 -32.40 7.67
CA LYS A 50 -2.51 -33.68 7.23
C LYS A 50 -2.43 -33.82 5.71
N GLU A 51 -3.43 -33.34 4.95
CA GLU A 51 -3.51 -33.62 3.49
C GLU A 51 -3.65 -32.40 2.56
N ARG A 52 -3.65 -31.15 3.06
CA ARG A 52 -3.64 -29.89 2.26
C ARG A 52 -4.48 -29.92 0.97
N SER A 53 -5.76 -30.32 1.03
CA SER A 53 -6.64 -30.42 -0.15
C SER A 53 -7.59 -29.23 -0.32
N LEU A 54 -7.66 -28.68 -1.55
CA LEU A 54 -8.50 -27.52 -1.90
C LEU A 54 -9.99 -27.73 -1.52
N ASP A 55 -10.51 -28.94 -1.69
CA ASP A 55 -11.91 -29.24 -1.38
C ASP A 55 -12.22 -29.20 0.12
N ARG A 56 -11.25 -29.60 0.98
CA ARG A 56 -11.39 -29.46 2.43
C ARG A 56 -11.34 -27.99 2.85
N ALA A 57 -10.52 -27.17 2.20
CA ALA A 57 -10.52 -25.74 2.45
C ALA A 57 -11.83 -25.04 2.04
N LYS A 58 -12.43 -25.44 0.91
CA LYS A 58 -13.75 -24.96 0.48
C LYS A 58 -14.86 -25.37 1.45
N LYS A 59 -14.83 -26.62 1.95
CA LYS A 59 -15.75 -27.10 2.99
C LYS A 59 -15.60 -26.30 4.28
N ILE A 60 -14.38 -25.98 4.66
CA ILE A 60 -14.08 -25.12 5.80
C ILE A 60 -14.65 -23.71 5.61
N ILE A 61 -14.50 -23.13 4.41
CA ILE A 61 -15.07 -21.83 4.07
C ILE A 61 -16.59 -21.91 4.16
N SER A 62 -17.27 -22.92 3.62
CA SER A 62 -18.75 -22.99 3.60
C SER A 62 -19.44 -22.86 4.97
N PHE A 63 -18.73 -23.10 6.08
CA PHE A 63 -19.26 -22.85 7.44
C PHE A 63 -19.32 -21.35 7.83
N TYR A 64 -18.82 -20.41 7.01
CA TYR A 64 -18.65 -19.00 7.41
C TYR A 64 -19.96 -18.24 7.70
N TYR A 65 -21.08 -18.67 7.11
CA TYR A 65 -22.40 -18.07 7.34
C TYR A 65 -23.02 -18.49 8.69
N GLU A 66 -22.51 -19.57 9.31
CA GLU A 66 -22.99 -20.05 10.61
C GLU A 66 -22.30 -19.33 11.79
N PHE A 67 -21.32 -18.46 11.51
CA PHE A 67 -20.44 -17.82 12.51
C PHE A 67 -20.91 -16.44 12.98
N SER A 68 -22.22 -16.25 13.16
CA SER A 68 -22.82 -14.96 13.56
C SER A 68 -22.60 -14.53 15.02
N ASP A 69 -22.05 -15.39 15.88
CA ASP A 69 -21.77 -15.10 17.31
C ASP A 69 -20.33 -14.56 17.50
N PRO A 70 -20.10 -13.56 18.38
CA PRO A 70 -18.76 -13.11 18.77
C PRO A 70 -17.75 -14.22 19.14
N LYS A 71 -18.18 -15.33 19.76
CA LYS A 71 -17.31 -16.50 20.03
C LYS A 71 -16.87 -17.21 18.73
N HIS A 72 -17.72 -17.18 17.72
CA HIS A 72 -17.47 -17.80 16.41
C HIS A 72 -16.46 -16.98 15.59
N ALA A 73 -16.43 -15.65 15.79
CA ALA A 73 -15.47 -14.76 15.14
C ALA A 73 -14.00 -15.10 15.46
N PHE A 74 -13.70 -15.53 16.69
CA PHE A 74 -12.34 -15.96 17.07
C PHE A 74 -11.89 -17.19 16.28
N ILE A 75 -12.74 -18.22 16.23
CA ILE A 75 -12.43 -19.49 15.56
C ILE A 75 -12.30 -19.27 14.06
N PHE A 76 -13.25 -18.51 13.48
CA PHE A 76 -13.24 -18.13 12.08
C PHE A 76 -11.96 -17.38 11.69
N ARG A 77 -11.53 -16.44 12.54
CA ARG A 77 -10.26 -15.73 12.37
C ARG A 77 -9.05 -16.67 12.35
N GLN A 78 -8.95 -17.58 13.31
CA GLN A 78 -7.83 -18.54 13.38
C GLN A 78 -7.83 -19.48 12.18
N LEU A 79 -9.00 -19.87 11.72
CA LEU A 79 -9.20 -20.73 10.57
C LEU A 79 -8.71 -20.07 9.28
N ILE A 80 -9.11 -18.81 9.01
CA ILE A 80 -8.59 -18.03 7.89
C ILE A 80 -7.07 -17.92 7.96
N ILE A 81 -6.51 -17.58 9.12
CA ILE A 81 -5.06 -17.44 9.28
C ILE A 81 -4.33 -18.76 9.02
N ASN A 82 -4.89 -19.89 9.47
CA ASN A 82 -4.31 -21.21 9.22
C ASN A 82 -4.33 -21.55 7.72
N LEU A 83 -5.44 -21.30 7.02
CA LEU A 83 -5.54 -21.49 5.58
C LEU A 83 -4.51 -20.62 4.83
N LEU A 84 -4.38 -19.34 5.18
CA LEU A 84 -3.39 -18.44 4.60
C LEU A 84 -1.95 -18.86 4.87
N THR A 85 -1.67 -19.36 6.08
CA THR A 85 -0.34 -19.88 6.46
C THR A 85 0.05 -21.09 5.59
N LEU A 86 -0.94 -21.85 5.14
CA LEU A 86 -0.78 -23.02 4.28
C LEU A 86 -0.87 -22.69 2.78
N ASP A 87 -0.86 -21.39 2.40
CA ASP A 87 -1.00 -20.89 1.02
C ASP A 87 -2.23 -21.40 0.28
N VAL A 88 -3.31 -21.64 1.01
CA VAL A 88 -4.56 -22.06 0.41
C VAL A 88 -5.23 -20.84 -0.24
N PRO A 89 -5.63 -20.93 -1.51
CA PRO A 89 -6.43 -19.88 -2.12
C PRO A 89 -7.80 -19.85 -1.46
N ILE A 90 -8.15 -18.70 -0.89
CA ILE A 90 -9.44 -18.45 -0.26
C ILE A 90 -10.05 -17.20 -0.89
N ASP A 91 -11.36 -17.21 -1.10
CA ASP A 91 -12.13 -16.01 -1.40
C ASP A 91 -12.90 -15.60 -0.15
N ILE A 92 -12.77 -14.34 0.21
CA ILE A 92 -13.40 -13.76 1.41
C ILE A 92 -14.28 -12.55 1.07
N SER A 93 -14.58 -12.34 -0.21
CA SER A 93 -15.41 -11.23 -0.68
C SER A 93 -16.82 -11.27 -0.10
N ASP A 94 -17.51 -12.41 -0.20
CA ASP A 94 -18.86 -12.60 0.35
C ASP A 94 -18.88 -12.48 1.90
N PRO A 95 -17.98 -13.13 2.66
CA PRO A 95 -17.87 -12.89 4.10
C PRO A 95 -17.62 -11.41 4.44
N LEU A 96 -16.74 -10.73 3.71
CA LEU A 96 -16.41 -9.33 3.96
C LEU A 96 -17.67 -8.46 3.83
N GLN A 97 -18.39 -8.58 2.73
CA GLN A 97 -19.61 -7.82 2.48
C GLN A 97 -20.69 -8.09 3.54
N TYR A 98 -20.84 -9.34 3.96
CA TYR A 98 -21.80 -9.69 5.01
C TYR A 98 -21.42 -9.07 6.37
N TYR A 99 -20.16 -9.17 6.78
CA TYR A 99 -19.74 -8.73 8.11
C TYR A 99 -19.46 -7.23 8.22
N THR A 100 -19.25 -6.50 7.12
CA THR A 100 -19.16 -5.02 7.17
C THR A 100 -20.39 -4.38 7.81
N GLU A 101 -21.58 -4.97 7.59
CA GLU A 101 -22.85 -4.46 8.12
C GLU A 101 -23.23 -5.04 9.48
N LYS A 102 -22.78 -6.27 9.79
CA LYS A 102 -23.25 -7.02 10.97
C LYS A 102 -22.26 -6.99 12.15
N ASN A 103 -20.96 -6.94 11.87
CA ASN A 103 -19.91 -6.97 12.90
C ASN A 103 -18.68 -6.21 12.41
N HIS A 104 -18.57 -4.94 12.80
CA HIS A 104 -17.50 -4.07 12.34
C HIS A 104 -16.09 -4.58 12.68
N GLU A 105 -15.87 -5.21 13.84
CA GLU A 105 -14.55 -5.73 14.20
C GLU A 105 -14.12 -6.87 13.27
N LEU A 106 -15.05 -7.78 12.95
CA LEU A 106 -14.78 -8.88 12.03
C LEU A 106 -14.68 -8.39 10.58
N GLY A 107 -15.50 -7.40 10.19
CA GLY A 107 -15.41 -6.76 8.87
C GLY A 107 -14.04 -6.11 8.63
N VAL A 108 -13.47 -5.44 9.64
CA VAL A 108 -12.12 -4.88 9.57
C VAL A 108 -11.06 -5.97 9.42
N PHE A 109 -11.17 -7.05 10.20
CA PHE A 109 -10.25 -8.18 10.06
C PHE A 109 -10.29 -8.77 8.65
N LEU A 110 -11.49 -9.04 8.14
CA LEU A 110 -11.68 -9.57 6.79
C LEU A 110 -11.16 -8.61 5.71
N PHE A 111 -11.38 -7.30 5.88
CA PHE A 111 -10.81 -6.31 4.98
C PHE A 111 -9.29 -6.36 4.96
N ASN A 112 -8.65 -6.45 6.14
CA ASN A 112 -7.20 -6.56 6.22
C ASN A 112 -6.67 -7.83 5.52
N ILE A 113 -7.39 -8.96 5.64
CA ILE A 113 -7.05 -10.18 4.90
C ILE A 113 -7.26 -9.98 3.40
N HIS A 114 -8.33 -9.30 2.99
CA HIS A 114 -8.67 -9.10 1.59
C HIS A 114 -7.61 -8.22 0.92
N ALA A 115 -7.24 -7.11 1.57
CA ALA A 115 -6.12 -6.26 1.17
C ALA A 115 -4.81 -7.06 1.07
N TYR A 116 -4.46 -7.85 2.09
CA TYR A 116 -3.27 -8.71 2.03
C TYR A 116 -3.27 -9.63 0.81
N LEU A 117 -4.37 -10.32 0.54
CA LEU A 117 -4.51 -11.25 -0.58
C LEU A 117 -4.45 -10.52 -1.93
N SER A 118 -5.14 -9.39 -2.04
CA SER A 118 -5.13 -8.54 -3.23
C SER A 118 -3.73 -8.04 -3.57
N PHE A 119 -2.96 -7.55 -2.58
CA PHE A 119 -1.58 -7.16 -2.82
C PHE A 119 -0.66 -8.36 -3.12
N LYS A 120 -0.88 -9.51 -2.46
CA LYS A 120 -0.11 -10.74 -2.72
C LYS A 120 -0.29 -11.23 -4.16
N TYR A 121 -1.50 -11.11 -4.71
CA TYR A 121 -1.85 -11.61 -6.05
C TYR A 121 -1.98 -10.52 -7.12
N ASN A 122 -1.59 -9.28 -6.82
CA ASN A 122 -1.71 -8.11 -7.70
C ASN A 122 -3.13 -7.89 -8.27
N LYS A 123 -4.15 -8.03 -7.41
CA LYS A 123 -5.58 -7.83 -7.72
C LYS A 123 -6.17 -6.70 -6.87
N THR A 124 -5.79 -5.47 -7.17
CA THR A 124 -6.09 -4.29 -6.33
C THR A 124 -7.33 -3.50 -6.75
N ASP A 125 -7.92 -3.79 -7.92
CA ASP A 125 -8.98 -2.99 -8.56
C ASP A 125 -10.19 -2.69 -7.65
N MET A 126 -10.61 -3.66 -6.83
CA MET A 126 -11.81 -3.54 -5.98
C MET A 126 -11.52 -3.04 -4.56
N LEU A 127 -10.25 -2.92 -4.15
CA LEU A 127 -9.88 -2.64 -2.76
C LEU A 127 -10.40 -1.29 -2.26
N TYR A 128 -10.44 -0.30 -3.16
CA TYR A 128 -10.91 1.03 -2.80
C TYR A 128 -12.41 1.09 -2.56
N ASP A 129 -13.20 0.26 -3.24
CA ASP A 129 -14.64 0.17 -3.01
C ASP A 129 -14.95 -0.54 -1.70
N TYR A 130 -14.26 -1.64 -1.40
CA TYR A 130 -14.36 -2.28 -0.08
C TYR A 130 -13.92 -1.35 1.07
N LEU A 131 -12.89 -0.53 0.86
CA LEU A 131 -12.45 0.45 1.86
C LEU A 131 -13.56 1.44 2.22
N LYS A 132 -14.45 1.81 1.29
CA LYS A 132 -15.58 2.70 1.56
C LYS A 132 -16.68 2.03 2.39
N LEU A 133 -16.80 0.70 2.33
CA LEU A 133 -17.82 -0.07 3.05
C LEU A 133 -17.40 -0.38 4.49
N VAL A 134 -16.10 -0.43 4.76
CA VAL A 134 -15.57 -0.81 6.07
C VAL A 134 -15.44 0.42 6.97
N HIS A 135 -16.10 0.37 8.13
CA HIS A 135 -15.96 1.42 9.15
C HIS A 135 -14.58 1.38 9.81
N GLU A 136 -13.99 2.56 9.98
CA GLU A 136 -12.72 2.70 10.69
C GLU A 136 -12.82 2.16 12.13
N PRO A 137 -11.85 1.35 12.60
CA PRO A 137 -11.93 0.76 13.94
C PRO A 137 -11.73 1.81 15.02
N LYS A 138 -12.61 1.84 16.03
CA LYS A 138 -12.48 2.79 17.16
C LYS A 138 -11.37 2.39 18.15
N LYS A 139 -11.11 1.09 18.28
CA LYS A 139 -10.16 0.55 19.26
C LYS A 139 -8.78 0.38 18.63
N LYS A 140 -7.75 1.00 19.21
CA LYS A 140 -6.35 0.92 18.75
C LYS A 140 -5.68 -0.42 19.08
N ASN A 141 -6.19 -1.50 18.49
CA ASN A 141 -5.61 -2.84 18.56
C ASN A 141 -4.76 -3.15 17.31
N THR A 142 -4.28 -4.39 17.18
CA THR A 142 -3.49 -4.82 16.03
C THR A 142 -4.22 -4.63 14.70
N ASP A 143 -5.52 -4.96 14.63
CA ASP A 143 -6.32 -4.80 13.40
C ASP A 143 -6.47 -3.36 12.98
N TYR A 144 -6.60 -2.42 13.94
CA TYR A 144 -6.60 -0.99 13.66
C TYR A 144 -5.33 -0.54 12.96
N PHE A 145 -4.15 -0.96 13.44
CA PHE A 145 -2.90 -0.53 12.82
C PHE A 145 -2.66 -1.18 11.44
N ILE A 146 -3.10 -2.42 11.25
CA ILE A 146 -3.07 -3.08 9.93
C ILE A 146 -4.08 -2.42 8.97
N PHE A 147 -5.25 -2.05 9.46
CA PHE A 147 -6.26 -1.31 8.71
C PHE A 147 -5.72 0.06 8.27
N MET A 148 -5.11 0.82 9.19
CA MET A 148 -4.46 2.09 8.89
C MET A 148 -3.33 1.93 7.86
N TYR A 149 -2.59 0.83 7.90
CA TYR A 149 -1.58 0.55 6.88
C TYR A 149 -2.22 0.32 5.50
N TYR A 150 -3.11 -0.66 5.35
CA TYR A 150 -3.69 -0.99 4.05
C TYR A 150 -4.55 0.12 3.48
N SER A 151 -5.39 0.77 4.31
CA SER A 151 -6.14 1.96 3.88
C SER A 151 -5.21 3.08 3.42
N GLY A 152 -4.07 3.26 4.10
CA GLY A 152 -3.04 4.21 3.71
C GLY A 152 -2.44 3.95 2.34
N ILE A 153 -2.08 2.69 2.06
CA ILE A 153 -1.58 2.25 0.74
C ILE A 153 -2.65 2.47 -0.34
N ILE A 154 -3.88 2.00 -0.10
CA ILE A 154 -5.00 2.10 -1.06
C ILE A 154 -5.31 3.56 -1.37
N ASN A 155 -5.41 4.44 -0.36
CA ASN A 155 -5.64 5.86 -0.58
C ASN A 155 -4.49 6.51 -1.36
N THR A 156 -3.24 6.10 -1.10
CA THR A 156 -2.09 6.61 -1.86
C THR A 156 -2.16 6.20 -3.34
N ILE A 157 -2.50 4.94 -3.64
CA ILE A 157 -2.69 4.44 -5.02
C ILE A 157 -3.82 5.22 -5.72
N ASN A 158 -4.85 5.63 -4.99
CA ASN A 158 -5.99 6.40 -5.50
C ASN A 158 -5.76 7.94 -5.41
N ASN A 159 -4.50 8.39 -5.42
CA ASN A 159 -4.08 9.80 -5.43
C ASN A 159 -4.59 10.64 -4.24
N LYS A 160 -5.05 10.00 -3.16
CA LYS A 160 -5.44 10.64 -1.89
C LYS A 160 -4.24 10.73 -0.95
N PHE A 161 -3.16 11.35 -1.43
CA PHE A 161 -1.84 11.36 -0.77
C PHE A 161 -1.87 11.83 0.68
N LYS A 162 -2.51 12.96 0.98
CA LYS A 162 -2.65 13.50 2.34
C LYS A 162 -3.32 12.50 3.31
N ILE A 163 -4.42 11.88 2.86
CA ILE A 163 -5.16 10.89 3.67
C ILE A 163 -4.30 9.64 3.85
N GLY A 164 -3.73 9.11 2.76
CA GLY A 164 -2.89 7.92 2.78
C GLY A 164 -1.68 8.08 3.71
N PHE A 165 -0.99 9.22 3.62
CA PHE A 165 0.16 9.53 4.46
C PHE A 165 -0.22 9.65 5.95
N ALA A 166 -1.34 10.29 6.28
CA ALA A 166 -1.82 10.39 7.66
C ALA A 166 -2.11 9.01 8.26
N GLN A 167 -2.71 8.09 7.48
CA GLN A 167 -3.00 6.73 7.90
C GLN A 167 -1.72 5.89 8.08
N LEU A 168 -0.77 5.97 7.13
CA LEU A 168 0.54 5.30 7.27
C LEU A 168 1.31 5.82 8.49
N LYS A 169 1.25 7.13 8.77
CA LYS A 169 1.84 7.74 9.96
C LYS A 169 1.20 7.23 11.25
N GLU A 170 -0.08 6.91 11.25
CA GLU A 170 -0.75 6.26 12.38
C GLU A 170 -0.31 4.79 12.51
N ALA A 171 -0.22 4.05 11.40
CA ALA A 171 0.17 2.64 11.37
C ALA A 171 1.55 2.39 12.03
N ILE A 172 2.55 3.22 11.71
CA ILE A 172 3.93 3.08 12.25
C ILE A 172 4.06 3.30 13.77
N LYS A 173 3.00 3.81 14.43
CA LYS A 173 2.94 3.92 15.89
C LYS A 173 2.90 2.54 16.56
N ALA A 174 2.45 1.50 15.86
CA ALA A 174 2.50 0.13 16.33
C ALA A 174 3.93 -0.40 16.41
N LYS A 175 4.55 -0.34 17.60
CA LYS A 175 5.95 -0.76 17.83
C LYS A 175 6.27 -2.15 17.26
N ARG A 176 5.37 -3.13 17.43
CA ARG A 176 5.57 -4.52 16.98
C ARG A 176 5.46 -4.71 15.47
N LEU A 177 4.70 -3.86 14.78
CA LEU A 177 4.45 -3.93 13.34
C LEU A 177 5.27 -2.93 12.52
N ARG A 178 5.95 -2.00 13.20
CA ARG A 178 6.69 -0.91 12.56
C ARG A 178 7.60 -1.41 11.44
N LYS A 179 8.37 -2.49 11.67
CA LYS A 179 9.30 -3.03 10.66
C LYS A 179 8.60 -3.39 9.34
N PHE A 180 7.35 -3.88 9.42
CA PHE A 180 6.55 -4.23 8.25
C PHE A 180 6.03 -2.97 7.53
N PHE A 181 5.52 -1.98 8.26
CA PHE A 181 4.93 -0.76 7.67
C PHE A 181 5.95 0.30 7.23
N TYR A 182 7.17 0.26 7.80
CA TYR A 182 8.10 1.38 7.73
C TYR A 182 8.59 1.69 6.32
N ASN A 183 8.82 0.67 5.49
CA ASN A 183 9.32 0.88 4.14
C ASN A 183 8.32 1.66 3.28
N ASP A 184 7.05 1.26 3.28
CA ASP A 184 6.04 1.98 2.50
C ASP A 184 5.76 3.37 3.08
N PHE A 185 5.75 3.51 4.41
CA PHE A 185 5.69 4.82 5.04
C PHE A 185 6.83 5.75 4.56
N LEU A 186 8.07 5.24 4.53
CA LEU A 186 9.21 6.01 4.02
C LEU A 186 9.04 6.37 2.55
N LEU A 187 8.60 5.43 1.71
CA LEU A 187 8.41 5.67 0.28
C LEU A 187 7.34 6.76 0.03
N VAL A 188 6.21 6.71 0.73
CA VAL A 188 5.19 7.77 0.64
C VAL A 188 5.68 9.10 1.20
N SER A 189 6.53 9.08 2.24
CA SER A 189 7.15 10.30 2.78
C SER A 189 8.00 11.05 1.75
N LEU A 190 8.49 10.36 0.70
CA LEU A 190 9.29 10.98 -0.35
C LEU A 190 8.49 11.93 -1.26
N PHE A 191 7.16 11.90 -1.23
CA PHE A 191 6.32 12.83 -1.98
C PHE A 191 6.29 14.25 -1.42
N GLY A 192 6.57 14.40 -0.12
CA GLY A 192 6.56 15.68 0.57
C GLY A 192 7.77 16.55 0.24
N PHE A 193 7.77 17.76 0.78
CA PHE A 193 8.98 18.60 0.85
C PHE A 193 9.87 18.22 2.03
N ASN A 194 9.25 17.84 3.15
CA ASN A 194 9.92 17.41 4.37
C ASN A 194 10.36 15.94 4.25
N LEU A 195 11.40 15.71 3.44
CA LEU A 195 11.93 14.37 3.19
C LEU A 195 12.45 13.74 4.49
N PRO A 196 12.29 12.41 4.67
CA PRO A 196 12.75 11.72 5.87
C PRO A 196 14.25 11.84 6.04
N ASN A 197 14.71 12.00 7.29
CA ASN A 197 16.14 11.96 7.58
C ASN A 197 16.63 10.51 7.51
N LEU A 198 17.37 10.19 6.45
CA LEU A 198 17.92 8.87 6.21
C LEU A 198 19.45 8.92 6.30
N GLU A 199 20.04 7.97 7.00
CA GLU A 199 21.49 7.77 7.04
C GLU A 199 22.03 7.34 5.66
N ILE A 200 23.31 7.63 5.38
CA ILE A 200 23.96 7.32 4.09
C ILE A 200 23.85 5.84 3.72
N LYS A 201 23.88 4.95 4.72
CA LYS A 201 23.79 3.49 4.53
C LYS A 201 22.37 3.00 4.28
N HIS A 202 21.35 3.86 4.41
CA HIS A 202 19.97 3.46 4.22
C HIS A 202 19.70 3.11 2.75
N PRO A 203 18.97 2.02 2.44
CA PRO A 203 18.71 1.59 1.05
C PRO A 203 18.11 2.69 0.17
N TYR A 204 17.21 3.50 0.74
CA TYR A 204 16.55 4.61 0.03
C TYR A 204 17.29 5.96 0.10
N TYR A 205 18.50 6.02 0.67
CA TYR A 205 19.24 7.29 0.79
C TYR A 205 19.49 7.94 -0.57
N LYS A 206 20.00 7.16 -1.54
CA LYS A 206 20.29 7.67 -2.88
C LYS A 206 19.03 8.16 -3.60
N LEU A 207 17.94 7.40 -3.50
CA LEU A 207 16.63 7.80 -4.05
C LEU A 207 16.17 9.14 -3.45
N LYS A 208 16.24 9.28 -2.12
CA LYS A 208 15.92 10.53 -1.42
C LYS A 208 16.76 11.70 -1.90
N GLU A 209 18.08 11.53 -2.05
CA GLU A 209 18.95 12.60 -2.55
C GLU A 209 18.60 12.98 -4.00
N CYS A 210 18.42 12.00 -4.90
CA CYS A 210 18.00 12.28 -6.29
C CYS A 210 16.69 13.07 -6.35
N ILE A 211 15.70 12.74 -5.50
CA ILE A 211 14.44 13.49 -5.40
C ILE A 211 14.68 14.89 -4.85
N LYS A 212 15.50 15.03 -3.80
CA LYS A 212 15.80 16.32 -3.16
C LYS A 212 16.44 17.31 -4.13
N ILE A 213 17.41 16.86 -4.92
CA ILE A 213 18.14 17.74 -5.85
C ILE A 213 17.53 17.81 -7.25
N GLY A 214 16.57 16.95 -7.58
CA GLY A 214 15.84 17.01 -8.85
C GLY A 214 16.47 16.23 -10.01
N LEU A 215 17.14 15.11 -9.73
CA LEU A 215 17.74 14.23 -10.73
C LEU A 215 16.72 13.22 -11.31
N VAL A 216 15.77 13.72 -12.10
CA VAL A 216 14.63 12.96 -12.64
C VAL A 216 15.04 11.65 -13.30
N SER A 217 16.03 11.67 -14.19
CA SER A 217 16.48 10.49 -14.95
C SER A 217 17.04 9.34 -14.11
N GLN A 218 17.41 9.59 -12.86
CA GLN A 218 17.93 8.56 -11.96
C GLN A 218 16.85 7.96 -11.07
N VAL A 219 15.73 8.66 -10.87
CA VAL A 219 14.71 8.30 -9.88
C VAL A 219 14.13 6.92 -10.16
N GLU A 220 13.63 6.67 -11.38
CA GLU A 220 12.93 5.43 -11.73
C GLU A 220 13.77 4.18 -11.45
N SER A 221 15.06 4.21 -11.83
CA SER A 221 15.99 3.10 -11.61
C SER A 221 16.30 2.78 -10.14
N LEU A 222 15.98 3.70 -9.22
CA LEU A 222 16.22 3.56 -7.78
C LEU A 222 14.94 3.15 -7.02
N ILE A 223 13.80 3.05 -7.69
CA ILE A 223 12.53 2.66 -7.08
C ILE A 223 12.53 1.13 -6.87
N PRO A 224 12.18 0.65 -5.66
CA PRO A 224 12.12 -0.78 -5.38
C PRO A 224 10.97 -1.46 -6.15
N PHE A 225 11.30 -2.36 -7.09
CA PHE A 225 10.34 -3.11 -7.91
C PHE A 225 9.37 -3.99 -7.09
N ASN A 226 9.76 -4.37 -5.88
CA ASN A 226 8.98 -5.21 -4.98
C ASN A 226 8.08 -4.42 -4.02
N SER A 227 7.94 -3.10 -4.18
CA SER A 227 7.00 -2.32 -3.36
C SER A 227 5.56 -2.48 -3.88
N GLN A 228 4.60 -2.56 -2.96
CA GLN A 228 3.16 -2.52 -3.28
C GLN A 228 2.74 -1.20 -3.94
N LEU A 229 3.58 -0.16 -3.83
CA LEU A 229 3.35 1.16 -4.40
C LEU A 229 4.12 1.35 -5.72
N TYR A 230 4.80 0.33 -6.25
CA TYR A 230 5.74 0.48 -7.37
C TYR A 230 5.17 1.27 -8.54
N GLU A 231 4.00 0.86 -9.07
CA GLU A 231 3.37 1.49 -10.24
C GLU A 231 3.07 2.97 -10.02
N MET A 232 2.65 3.34 -8.81
CA MET A 232 2.39 4.74 -8.49
C MET A 232 3.72 5.49 -8.25
N LEU A 233 4.70 4.87 -7.59
CA LEU A 233 6.00 5.48 -7.33
C LEU A 233 6.74 5.84 -8.63
N ILE A 234 6.72 4.96 -9.63
CA ILE A 234 7.39 5.21 -10.93
C ILE A 234 6.75 6.38 -11.69
N ILE A 235 5.47 6.66 -11.45
CA ILE A 235 4.78 7.80 -12.06
C ILE A 235 5.08 9.08 -11.26
N TYR A 236 4.90 9.05 -9.93
CA TYR A 236 4.90 10.27 -9.12
C TYR A 236 6.28 10.73 -8.66
N LEU A 237 7.21 9.82 -8.32
CA LEU A 237 8.52 10.25 -7.81
C LEU A 237 9.34 11.05 -8.83
N PRO A 238 9.34 10.73 -10.14
CA PRO A 238 9.97 11.59 -11.15
C PRO A 238 9.35 12.98 -11.20
N LEU A 239 8.01 13.10 -11.11
CA LEU A 239 7.33 14.39 -11.07
C LEU A 239 7.67 15.19 -9.81
N VAL A 240 7.74 14.53 -8.65
CA VAL A 240 8.14 15.16 -7.38
C VAL A 240 9.59 15.62 -7.42
N SER A 241 10.49 14.83 -8.02
CA SER A 241 11.88 15.22 -8.26
C SER A 241 11.94 16.45 -9.18
N PHE A 242 11.17 16.46 -10.27
CA PHE A 242 11.11 17.60 -11.18
C PHE A 242 10.53 18.87 -10.51
N ARG A 243 9.48 18.73 -9.71
CA ARG A 243 8.95 19.81 -8.86
C ARG A 243 10.04 20.39 -7.94
N ASN A 244 10.85 19.54 -7.30
CA ASN A 244 11.93 19.99 -6.44
C ASN A 244 13.04 20.70 -7.21
N LEU A 245 13.33 20.27 -8.45
CA LEU A 245 14.22 21.00 -9.34
C LEU A 245 13.68 22.41 -9.61
N LEU A 246 12.42 22.52 -10.03
CA LEU A 246 11.77 23.80 -10.28
C LEU A 246 11.76 24.69 -9.03
N PHE A 247 11.48 24.14 -7.85
CA PHE A 247 11.53 24.85 -6.57
C PHE A 247 12.91 25.45 -6.30
N ARG A 248 13.99 24.74 -6.63
CA ARG A 248 15.36 25.25 -6.47
C ARG A 248 15.71 26.36 -7.46
N LEU A 249 15.12 26.33 -8.65
CA LEU A 249 15.30 27.36 -9.69
C LEU A 249 14.39 28.58 -9.47
N TYR A 250 13.38 28.45 -8.62
CA TYR A 250 12.40 29.48 -8.35
C TYR A 250 13.01 30.64 -7.56
N THR A 251 13.45 31.65 -8.30
CA THR A 251 13.88 32.96 -7.75
C THR A 251 12.88 34.07 -8.07
N ASN A 252 12.09 33.91 -9.13
CA ASN A 252 11.06 34.84 -9.59
C ASN A 252 9.84 34.03 -10.09
N PRO A 253 8.60 34.58 -9.97
CA PRO A 253 7.42 34.04 -10.64
C PRO A 253 7.56 33.68 -12.12
N LEU A 254 8.50 34.32 -12.84
CA LEU A 254 8.81 34.03 -14.24
C LEU A 254 10.10 33.21 -14.34
N LEU A 255 10.00 31.94 -14.74
CA LEU A 255 11.15 31.06 -14.96
C LEU A 255 11.30 30.75 -16.44
N LYS A 256 12.40 31.21 -17.04
CA LYS A 256 12.77 30.83 -18.41
C LYS A 256 13.28 29.39 -18.42
N LEU A 257 12.79 28.59 -19.35
CA LEU A 257 13.19 27.20 -19.52
C LEU A 257 14.54 27.13 -20.25
N ASP A 258 15.59 26.80 -19.51
CA ASP A 258 16.87 26.40 -20.08
C ASP A 258 16.95 24.87 -20.20
N PHE A 259 16.63 24.33 -21.37
CA PHE A 259 16.59 22.88 -21.62
C PHE A 259 17.94 22.18 -21.40
N ASN A 260 19.06 22.88 -21.55
CA ASN A 260 20.39 22.32 -21.30
C ASN A 260 20.59 22.02 -19.81
N MET A 261 19.99 22.84 -18.94
CA MET A 261 20.07 22.68 -17.49
C MET A 261 19.36 21.41 -17.01
N PHE A 262 18.24 21.05 -17.65
CA PHE A 262 17.42 19.90 -17.26
C PHE A 262 18.03 18.56 -17.68
N LYS A 263 18.98 18.54 -18.62
CA LYS A 263 19.51 17.30 -19.25
C LYS A 263 18.39 16.40 -19.80
N LEU A 264 17.32 17.02 -20.29
CA LEU A 264 16.14 16.40 -20.87
C LEU A 264 15.85 17.05 -22.23
N LYS A 265 15.14 16.36 -23.11
CA LYS A 265 14.67 16.95 -24.36
C LYS A 265 13.62 18.01 -24.08
N LYS A 266 13.51 19.01 -24.96
CA LYS A 266 12.51 20.09 -24.87
C LYS A 266 11.08 19.57 -24.62
N ASN A 267 10.65 18.57 -25.40
CA ASN A 267 9.32 17.97 -25.26
C ASN A 267 9.12 17.27 -23.91
N GLU A 268 10.16 16.62 -23.38
CA GLU A 268 10.10 15.95 -22.08
C GLU A 268 9.92 16.97 -20.96
N VAL A 269 10.67 18.08 -21.00
CA VAL A 269 10.54 19.17 -20.02
C VAL A 269 9.10 19.71 -20.00
N TYR A 270 8.50 19.96 -21.18
CA TYR A 270 7.11 20.41 -21.24
C TYR A 270 6.13 19.38 -20.67
N LEU A 271 6.29 18.10 -21.00
CA LEU A 271 5.45 17.04 -20.45
C LEU A 271 5.56 16.99 -18.92
N TYR A 272 6.77 17.09 -18.37
CA TYR A 272 6.99 17.14 -16.92
C TYR A 272 6.30 18.36 -16.28
N VAL A 273 6.40 19.54 -16.88
CA VAL A 273 5.74 20.75 -16.37
C VAL A 273 4.22 20.57 -16.38
N LEU A 274 3.66 20.12 -17.50
CA LEU A 274 2.21 19.89 -17.65
C LEU A 274 1.71 18.84 -16.66
N ASN A 275 2.42 17.73 -16.52
CA ASN A 275 2.07 16.69 -15.54
C ASN A 275 2.18 17.20 -14.10
N CYS A 276 3.18 18.03 -13.77
CA CYS A 276 3.25 18.64 -12.45
C CYS A 276 2.07 19.60 -12.18
N ILE A 277 1.56 20.30 -13.20
CA ILE A 277 0.38 21.17 -13.06
C ILE A 277 -0.88 20.32 -12.90
N ASP A 278 -1.08 19.34 -13.78
CA ASP A 278 -2.24 18.43 -13.79
C ASP A 278 -2.36 17.66 -12.47
N GLN A 279 -1.23 17.17 -11.96
CA GLN A 279 -1.17 16.46 -10.68
C GLN A 279 -1.17 17.38 -9.45
N GLY A 280 -1.33 18.70 -9.64
CA GLY A 280 -1.39 19.67 -8.55
C GLY A 280 -0.10 19.77 -7.73
N LEU A 281 1.06 19.43 -8.29
CA LEU A 281 2.35 19.59 -7.63
C LEU A 281 2.86 21.04 -7.68
N ILE A 282 2.48 21.76 -8.75
CA ILE A 282 2.79 23.18 -8.94
C ILE A 282 1.56 23.96 -9.41
N ARG A 283 1.50 25.24 -9.06
CA ARG A 283 0.52 26.20 -9.59
C ARG A 283 1.24 27.12 -10.56
N ALA A 284 1.13 26.83 -11.85
CA ALA A 284 1.79 27.60 -12.89
C ALA A 284 1.01 27.52 -14.21
N ASN A 285 1.30 28.47 -15.10
CA ASN A 285 0.96 28.42 -16.52
C ASN A 285 2.25 28.30 -17.33
N ILE A 286 2.16 27.77 -18.54
CA ILE A 286 3.29 27.70 -19.47
C ILE A 286 3.03 28.53 -20.71
N ASN A 287 4.02 29.31 -21.13
CA ASN A 287 4.05 29.99 -22.42
C ASN A 287 5.09 29.29 -23.30
N LEU A 288 4.62 28.54 -24.30
CA LEU A 288 5.49 27.75 -25.16
C LEU A 288 6.34 28.63 -26.10
N ASP A 289 5.75 29.71 -26.64
CA ASP A 289 6.42 30.63 -27.57
C ASP A 289 7.60 31.34 -26.91
N LYS A 290 7.44 31.73 -25.64
CA LYS A 290 8.46 32.40 -24.84
C LYS A 290 9.31 31.44 -24.01
N GLU A 291 9.03 30.14 -24.09
CA GLU A 291 9.70 29.09 -23.31
C GLU A 291 9.74 29.43 -21.81
N LEU A 292 8.60 29.80 -21.26
CA LEU A 292 8.48 30.40 -19.93
C LEU A 292 7.47 29.65 -19.07
N ILE A 293 7.83 29.33 -17.83
CA ILE A 293 6.89 28.95 -16.78
C ILE A 293 6.54 30.20 -15.98
N ILE A 294 5.24 30.45 -15.81
CA ILE A 294 4.68 31.56 -15.03
C ILE A 294 4.03 30.96 -13.79
N PHE A 295 4.74 30.99 -12.68
CA PHE A 295 4.27 30.49 -11.40
C PHE A 295 3.25 31.44 -10.75
N SER A 296 2.31 30.86 -10.00
CA SER A 296 1.43 31.62 -9.11
C SER A 296 2.24 32.39 -8.08
N LYS A 297 1.85 33.65 -7.81
CA LYS A 297 2.44 34.45 -6.72
C LYS A 297 2.13 33.88 -5.33
N LEU A 298 1.02 33.14 -5.20
CA LEU A 298 0.58 32.53 -3.95
C LEU A 298 0.79 31.02 -4.03
N THR A 299 1.70 30.52 -3.19
CA THR A 299 2.04 29.09 -3.00
C THR A 299 2.22 28.34 -4.33
N PRO A 300 3.28 28.64 -5.09
CA PRO A 300 3.52 28.03 -6.40
C PRO A 300 3.84 26.55 -6.37
N PHE A 301 4.25 26.02 -5.22
CA PHE A 301 4.59 24.61 -5.03
C PHE A 301 3.72 24.02 -3.91
N ILE A 302 3.09 22.89 -4.18
CA ILE A 302 2.14 22.25 -3.26
C ILE A 302 2.81 21.07 -2.58
N ASN A 303 2.68 21.01 -1.25
CA ASN A 303 3.03 19.82 -0.49
C ASN A 303 1.82 18.87 -0.45
N ILE A 304 1.82 17.84 -1.29
CA ILE A 304 0.67 16.91 -1.43
C ILE A 304 0.43 16.02 -0.20
N LEU A 305 1.30 16.10 0.81
CA LEU A 305 1.14 15.39 2.08
C LEU A 305 0.50 16.24 3.20
N GLU A 306 0.28 17.55 2.97
CA GLU A 306 -0.22 18.53 3.95
C GLU A 306 -1.54 19.17 3.50
#